data_AF-A0A7Y3I7J5-F1
#
_entry.id   AF-A0A7Y3I7J5-F1
#
_cell.length_a   1.000
_cell.length_b   1.000
_cell.length_c   1.000
_cell.angle_alpha   90.00
_cell.angle_beta   90.00
_cell.angle_gamma   90.00
#
_symmetry.space_group_name_H-M   'P 1'
#
loop_
_entity.id
_entity.type
_entity.pdbx_description
1 polymer ?
#
loop_
_entity_poly.entity_id
_entity_poly.type
_entity_poly.pdbx_seq_one_letter_code
_entity_poly.pdbx_strand_id
1 'polypeptide(L)'
;RTPERGRIGVFNRSHYEEVLVVRVHPEYLEGQRLPREIPLDELWKERYESINGFERHLARNGTLILKFFLNVSKEEQGHRFRRRIERPDKNWKFSEGDLAERALWDRYMEAYQAALNATSRPWAPWYAIPADDKRFMRATVAQLIVENLSTLGVEFPDIGDARRAELEILKASIS
;
A
#
# COMPACT_ATOMS: atom_id res chain seq x y z
N ARG A 1 7.24 -1.62 -10.43
CA ARG A 1 6.44 -1.50 -11.67
C ARG A 1 5.03 -1.08 -11.28
N THR A 2 4.44 -0.11 -11.96
CA THR A 2 3.06 0.36 -11.73
C THR A 2 2.07 -0.49 -12.53
N PRO A 3 0.77 -0.54 -12.15
CA PRO A 3 -0.22 -1.29 -12.90
C PRO A 3 -0.47 -0.68 -14.28
N GLU A 4 -0.76 -1.54 -15.25
CA GLU A 4 -1.25 -1.16 -16.58
C GLU A 4 -2.74 -0.77 -16.52
N ARG A 5 -3.25 -0.14 -17.58
CA ARG A 5 -4.68 0.21 -17.70
C ARG A 5 -5.55 -1.04 -17.57
N GLY A 6 -6.58 -0.96 -16.72
CA GLY A 6 -7.50 -2.08 -16.45
C GLY A 6 -6.94 -3.14 -15.50
N ARG A 7 -5.75 -2.92 -14.89
CA ARG A 7 -5.17 -3.84 -13.89
C ARG A 7 -5.21 -3.22 -12.50
N ILE A 8 -5.34 -4.08 -11.48
CA ILE A 8 -5.13 -3.72 -10.08
C ILE A 8 -3.71 -4.12 -9.69
N GLY A 9 -2.90 -3.14 -9.27
CA GLY A 9 -1.58 -3.37 -8.70
C GLY A 9 -1.64 -3.34 -7.19
N VAL A 10 -1.21 -4.41 -6.53
CA VAL A 10 -1.11 -4.47 -5.06
C VAL A 10 0.35 -4.49 -4.67
N PHE A 11 0.77 -3.47 -3.92
CA PHE A 11 2.10 -3.43 -3.33
C PHE A 11 2.02 -3.87 -1.87
N ASN A 12 2.60 -5.04 -1.56
CA ASN A 12 2.82 -5.47 -0.18
C ASN A 12 4.16 -4.90 0.29
N ARG A 13 4.11 -3.89 1.16
CA ARG A 13 5.11 -2.80 1.25
C ARG A 13 5.13 -1.95 -0.01
N SER A 14 5.93 -0.89 -0.07
CA SER A 14 5.96 0.02 -1.22
C SER A 14 7.20 0.91 -1.22
N HIS A 15 7.24 1.93 -2.09
CA HIS A 15 8.27 2.97 -2.07
C HIS A 15 8.30 3.78 -0.76
N TYR A 16 7.29 3.66 0.10
CA TYR A 16 7.30 4.28 1.43
C TYR A 16 8.35 3.68 2.39
N GLU A 17 8.92 2.50 2.10
CA GLU A 17 10.04 1.97 2.89
C GLU A 17 11.23 2.97 2.93
N GLU A 18 11.42 3.77 1.88
CA GLU A 18 12.44 4.82 1.81
C GLU A 18 12.22 5.98 2.81
N VAL A 19 11.04 6.09 3.42
CA VAL A 19 10.74 7.11 4.44
C VAL A 19 10.25 6.49 5.75
N LEU A 20 10.33 5.15 5.85
CA LEU A 20 9.98 4.35 7.03
C LEU A 20 11.24 3.66 7.55
N VAL A 21 11.53 2.43 7.11
CA VAL A 21 12.68 1.66 7.60
C VAL A 21 14.01 2.41 7.40
N VAL A 22 14.21 3.05 6.24
CA VAL A 22 15.43 3.83 5.97
C VAL A 22 15.53 5.08 6.85
N ARG A 23 14.39 5.62 7.30
CA ARG A 23 14.36 6.75 8.22
C ARG A 23 14.65 6.33 9.67
N VAL A 24 14.23 5.12 10.05
CA VAL A 24 14.55 4.53 11.37
C VAL A 24 16.01 4.07 11.43
N HIS A 25 16.53 3.59 10.31
CA HIS A 25 17.90 3.09 10.09
C HIS A 25 18.62 3.91 9.00
N PRO A 26 19.02 5.16 9.30
CA PRO A 26 19.69 6.02 8.31
C PRO A 26 21.02 5.44 7.80
N GLU A 27 21.64 4.50 8.52
CA GLU A 27 22.81 3.75 8.06
C GLU A 27 22.57 3.01 6.73
N TYR A 28 21.31 2.68 6.40
CA TYR A 28 20.99 2.06 5.11
C TYR A 28 21.25 2.98 3.92
N LEU A 29 21.33 4.30 4.13
CA LEU A 29 21.66 5.27 3.08
C LEU A 29 23.08 5.08 2.53
N GLU A 30 24.03 4.61 3.34
CA GLU A 30 25.41 4.35 2.90
C GLU A 30 25.45 3.33 1.76
N GLY A 31 24.61 2.29 1.86
CA GLY A 31 24.48 1.26 0.84
C GLY A 31 23.79 1.75 -0.45
N GLN A 32 23.02 2.83 -0.39
CA GLN A 32 22.30 3.38 -1.55
C GLN A 32 23.20 4.17 -2.49
N ARG A 33 24.37 4.62 -2.02
CA ARG A 33 25.36 5.37 -2.82
C ARG A 33 24.74 6.55 -3.58
N LEU A 34 23.95 7.34 -2.87
CA LEU A 34 23.31 8.53 -3.44
C LEU A 34 24.39 9.50 -3.95
N PRO A 35 24.20 10.12 -5.13
CA PRO A 35 25.23 10.95 -5.77
C PRO A 35 25.44 12.31 -5.07
N ARG A 36 24.61 12.63 -4.08
CA ARG A 36 24.63 13.88 -3.32
C ARG A 36 24.71 13.56 -1.84
N GLU A 37 25.57 14.27 -1.13
CA GLU A 37 25.51 14.37 0.32
C GLU A 37 24.47 15.44 0.69
N ILE A 38 23.41 15.02 1.37
CA ILE A 38 22.28 15.87 1.75
C ILE A 38 22.00 15.66 3.24
N PRO A 39 21.85 16.71 4.04
CA PRO A 39 21.40 16.59 5.43
C PRO A 39 20.11 15.78 5.53
N LEU A 40 19.99 14.93 6.56
CA LEU A 40 18.85 14.00 6.67
C LEU A 40 17.49 14.71 6.67
N ASP A 41 17.40 15.86 7.34
CA ASP A 41 16.15 16.63 7.43
C ASP A 41 15.71 17.19 6.07
N GLU A 42 16.66 17.54 5.20
CA GLU A 42 16.41 17.94 3.82
C GLU A 42 16.08 16.72 2.95
N LEU A 43 16.83 15.63 3.09
CA LEU A 43 16.60 14.38 2.35
C LEU A 43 15.16 13.87 2.53
N TRP A 44 14.63 13.87 3.76
CA TRP A 44 13.26 13.40 4.01
C TRP A 44 12.23 14.28 3.31
N LYS A 45 12.43 15.61 3.28
CA LYS A 45 11.55 16.54 2.57
C LYS A 45 11.57 16.29 1.06
N GLU A 46 12.77 16.14 0.47
CA GLU A 46 12.93 15.81 -0.95
C GLU A 46 12.26 14.46 -1.30
N ARG A 47 12.36 13.46 -0.43
CA ARG A 47 11.69 12.16 -0.62
C ARG A 47 10.17 12.28 -0.57
N TYR A 48 9.60 13.04 0.37
CA TYR A 48 8.17 13.28 0.40
C TYR A 48 7.68 14.04 -0.83
N GLU A 49 8.44 15.03 -1.31
CA GLU A 49 8.13 15.73 -2.55
C GLU A 49 8.16 14.78 -3.75
N SER A 50 9.18 13.93 -3.85
CA SER A 50 9.33 12.93 -4.91
C SER A 50 8.18 11.93 -4.91
N ILE A 51 7.79 11.41 -3.74
CA ILE A 51 6.64 10.50 -3.57
C ILE A 51 5.35 11.20 -4.04
N ASN A 52 5.10 12.42 -3.57
CA ASN A 52 3.92 13.19 -3.97
C ASN A 52 3.91 13.46 -5.48
N GLY A 53 5.06 13.80 -6.07
CA GLY A 53 5.21 14.03 -7.51
C GLY A 53 4.91 12.77 -8.33
N PHE A 54 5.46 11.63 -7.92
CA PHE A 54 5.20 10.33 -8.53
C PHE A 54 3.72 9.95 -8.48
N GLU A 55 3.10 10.00 -7.29
CA GLU A 55 1.69 9.67 -7.12
C GLU A 55 0.78 10.63 -7.90
N ARG A 56 1.11 11.93 -7.90
CA ARG A 56 0.35 12.95 -8.64
C ARG A 56 0.43 12.72 -10.15
N HIS A 57 1.60 12.34 -10.66
CA HIS A 57 1.77 11.97 -12.06
C HIS A 57 0.87 10.79 -12.42
N LEU A 58 0.88 9.71 -11.63
CA LEU A 58 0.03 8.54 -11.86
C LEU A 58 -1.46 8.87 -11.81
N ALA A 59 -1.89 9.64 -10.80
CA ALA A 59 -3.29 10.04 -10.65
C ALA A 59 -3.78 10.88 -11.84
N ARG A 60 -2.97 11.83 -12.33
CA ARG A 60 -3.27 12.62 -13.53
C ARG A 60 -3.43 11.77 -14.79
N ASN A 61 -2.83 10.59 -14.82
CA ASN A 61 -2.90 9.64 -15.94
C ASN A 61 -3.95 8.54 -15.74
N GLY A 62 -4.83 8.70 -14.74
CA GLY A 62 -5.98 7.82 -14.50
C GLY A 62 -5.71 6.63 -13.58
N THR A 63 -4.62 6.66 -12.80
CA THR A 63 -4.39 5.64 -11.75
C THR A 63 -5.10 6.06 -10.46
N LEU A 64 -6.05 5.25 -10.00
CA LEU A 64 -6.60 5.40 -8.65
C LEU A 64 -5.61 4.84 -7.62
N ILE A 65 -5.16 5.67 -6.68
CA ILE A 65 -4.16 5.30 -5.67
C ILE A 65 -4.82 5.28 -4.30
N LEU A 66 -4.82 4.11 -3.64
CA LEU A 66 -5.31 3.95 -2.28
C LEU A 66 -4.18 3.40 -1.39
N LYS A 67 -3.89 4.08 -0.28
CA LYS A 67 -2.79 3.71 0.62
C LYS A 67 -3.35 3.35 1.99
N PHE A 68 -2.97 2.18 2.49
CA PHE A 68 -3.50 1.65 3.76
C PHE A 68 -2.36 1.45 4.76
N PHE A 69 -2.42 2.19 5.87
CA PHE A 69 -1.58 1.94 7.03
C PHE A 69 -2.34 1.03 7.98
N LEU A 70 -1.94 -0.24 8.06
CA LEU A 70 -2.56 -1.22 8.95
C LEU A 70 -1.98 -1.06 10.36
N ASN A 71 -2.63 -0.21 11.16
CA ASN A 71 -2.18 0.20 12.48
C ASN A 71 -2.52 -0.86 13.53
N VAL A 72 -1.58 -1.78 13.76
CA VAL A 72 -1.65 -2.74 14.87
C VAL A 72 -1.13 -2.06 16.14
N SER A 73 -1.69 -2.34 17.30
CA SER A 73 -1.17 -1.85 18.56
C SER A 73 0.13 -2.57 18.95
N LYS A 74 0.96 -1.91 19.75
CA LYS A 74 2.17 -2.52 20.32
C LYS A 74 1.81 -3.77 21.12
N GLU A 75 0.70 -3.75 21.85
CA GLU A 75 0.21 -4.89 22.62
C GLU A 75 -0.15 -6.08 21.73
N GLU A 76 -1.03 -5.90 20.74
CA GLU A 76 -1.47 -6.97 19.85
C GLU A 76 -0.32 -7.51 18.99
N GLN A 77 0.64 -6.67 18.57
CA GLN A 77 1.84 -7.17 17.91
C GLN A 77 2.61 -8.14 18.82
N GLY A 78 2.73 -7.83 20.12
CA GLY A 78 3.37 -8.70 21.09
C GLY A 78 2.63 -10.04 21.26
N HIS A 79 1.30 -10.01 21.35
CA HIS A 79 0.49 -11.23 21.38
C HIS A 79 0.65 -12.07 20.11
N ARG A 80 0.74 -11.44 18.94
CA ARG A 80 0.96 -12.13 17.66
C ARG A 80 2.33 -12.81 17.59
N PHE A 81 3.38 -12.16 18.10
CA PHE A 81 4.72 -12.75 18.15
C PHE A 81 4.77 -13.96 19.08
N ARG A 82 4.24 -13.83 20.30
CA ARG A 82 4.16 -14.95 21.25
C ARG A 82 3.44 -16.15 20.62
N ARG A 83 2.27 -15.92 20.00
CA ARG A 83 1.50 -16.97 19.32
C ARG A 83 2.25 -17.62 18.14
N ARG A 84 3.15 -16.91 17.47
CA ARG A 84 3.97 -17.47 16.38
C ARG A 84 5.05 -18.40 16.92
N ILE A 85 5.65 -18.06 18.06
CA ILE A 85 6.69 -18.85 18.74
C ILE A 85 6.10 -20.12 19.38
N GLU A 86 4.90 -20.01 19.94
CA GLU A 86 4.20 -21.14 20.58
C GLU A 86 3.65 -22.16 19.57
N ARG A 87 3.64 -21.83 18.27
CA ARG A 87 3.08 -22.65 17.21
C ARG A 87 4.17 -23.22 16.31
N PRO A 88 4.54 -24.50 16.45
CA PRO A 88 5.59 -25.12 15.64
C PRO A 88 5.42 -24.92 14.12
N ASP A 89 4.17 -24.93 13.62
CA ASP A 89 3.83 -24.72 12.20
C ASP A 89 4.04 -23.28 11.70
N LYS A 90 4.40 -22.35 12.60
CA LYS A 90 4.62 -20.92 12.34
C LYS A 90 5.99 -20.42 12.75
N ASN A 91 6.78 -21.20 13.49
CA ASN A 91 8.12 -20.81 13.94
C ASN A 91 9.02 -20.35 12.80
N TRP A 92 8.94 -20.99 11.63
CA TRP A 92 9.73 -20.62 10.44
C TRP A 92 9.46 -19.18 9.94
N LYS A 93 8.36 -18.54 10.33
CA LYS A 93 8.00 -17.17 9.95
C LYS A 93 8.44 -16.11 10.96
N PHE A 94 9.01 -16.52 12.10
CA PHE A 94 9.45 -15.60 13.13
C PHE A 94 10.95 -15.37 13.00
N SER A 95 11.36 -14.11 13.04
CA SER A 95 12.77 -13.72 13.02
C SER A 95 13.12 -12.97 14.29
N GLU A 96 14.35 -13.15 14.79
CA GLU A 96 14.89 -12.33 15.88
C GLU A 96 14.88 -10.83 15.53
N GLY A 97 15.06 -10.51 14.23
CA GLY A 97 14.95 -9.14 13.72
C GLY A 97 13.59 -8.50 14.01
N ASP A 98 12.49 -9.27 14.08
CA ASP A 98 11.16 -8.73 14.39
C ASP A 98 11.12 -8.11 15.81
N LEU A 99 11.93 -8.61 16.74
CA LEU A 99 12.04 -8.06 18.10
C LEU A 99 12.91 -6.80 18.14
N ALA A 100 13.99 -6.76 17.34
CA ALA A 100 14.82 -5.58 17.20
C ALA A 100 14.02 -4.40 16.63
N GLU A 101 13.23 -4.63 15.57
CA GLU A 101 12.35 -3.62 14.99
C GLU A 101 11.27 -3.16 15.97
N ARG A 102 10.72 -4.10 16.76
CA ARG A 102 9.73 -3.77 17.79
C ARG A 102 10.30 -2.88 18.89
N ALA A 103 11.59 -2.99 19.22
CA ALA A 103 12.23 -2.09 20.18
C ALA A 103 12.25 -0.63 19.69
N LEU A 104 12.21 -0.43 18.36
CA LEU A 104 12.19 0.88 17.70
C LEU A 104 10.76 1.39 17.42
N TRP A 105 9.74 0.81 18.08
CA TRP A 105 8.33 1.14 17.88
C TRP A 105 8.04 2.64 17.76
N ASP A 106 8.54 3.43 18.72
CA ASP A 106 8.23 4.86 18.80
C ASP A 106 8.85 5.62 17.61
N ARG A 107 10.06 5.23 17.18
CA ARG A 107 10.69 5.78 15.97
C ARG A 107 9.90 5.44 14.71
N TYR A 108 9.37 4.22 14.61
CA TYR A 108 8.49 3.84 13.50
C TYR A 108 7.20 4.66 13.52
N MET A 109 6.57 4.86 14.67
CA MET A 109 5.37 5.68 14.77
C MET A 109 5.63 7.13 14.36
N GLU A 110 6.76 7.71 14.76
CA GLU A 110 7.20 9.05 14.31
C GLU A 110 7.39 9.09 12.79
N ALA A 111 8.06 8.09 12.21
CA ALA A 111 8.27 7.99 10.76
C ALA A 111 6.94 7.86 10.00
N TYR A 112 6.02 7.02 10.48
CA TYR A 112 4.67 6.89 9.93
C TYR A 112 3.90 8.21 10.02
N GLN A 113 3.86 8.86 11.18
CA GLN A 113 3.18 10.15 11.35
C GLN A 113 3.71 11.19 10.37
N ALA A 114 5.04 11.31 10.24
CA ALA A 114 5.66 12.21 9.28
C ALA A 114 5.27 11.88 7.83
N ALA A 115 5.32 10.60 7.45
CA ALA A 115 4.95 10.17 6.10
C ALA A 115 3.47 10.42 5.79
N LEU A 116 2.56 10.07 6.71
CA LEU A 116 1.12 10.25 6.54
C LEU A 116 0.78 11.74 6.39
N ASN A 117 1.33 12.60 7.24
CA ASN A 117 1.13 14.05 7.17
C ASN A 117 1.67 14.64 5.86
N ALA A 118 2.86 14.21 5.45
CA ALA A 118 3.53 14.75 4.27
C ALA A 118 2.94 14.24 2.94
N THR A 119 2.24 13.10 2.92
CA THR A 119 1.86 12.43 1.66
C THR A 119 0.39 12.03 1.53
N SER A 120 -0.45 12.22 2.56
CA SER A 120 -1.89 12.08 2.38
C SER A 120 -2.42 13.26 1.59
N ARG A 121 -2.88 13.03 0.36
CA ARG A 121 -3.33 14.07 -0.57
C ARG A 121 -4.63 13.64 -1.26
N PRO A 122 -5.46 14.57 -1.76
CA PRO A 122 -6.74 14.22 -2.38
C PRO A 122 -6.64 13.24 -3.55
N TRP A 123 -5.51 13.24 -4.29
CA TRP A 123 -5.27 12.33 -5.40
C TRP A 123 -4.67 10.96 -5.01
N ALA A 124 -4.21 10.84 -3.75
CA ALA A 124 -3.61 9.63 -3.19
C ALA A 124 -3.78 9.66 -1.66
N PRO A 125 -4.97 9.33 -1.14
CA PRO A 125 -5.26 9.37 0.29
C PRO A 125 -4.58 8.23 1.05
N TRP A 126 -4.21 8.51 2.30
CA TRP A 126 -3.90 7.49 3.31
C TRP A 126 -5.13 7.16 4.15
N TYR A 127 -5.31 5.87 4.43
CA TYR A 127 -6.26 5.36 5.40
C TYR A 127 -5.52 4.65 6.52
N ALA A 128 -5.62 5.17 7.75
CA ALA A 128 -5.12 4.50 8.95
C ALA A 128 -6.18 3.53 9.46
N ILE A 129 -5.96 2.23 9.27
CA ILE A 129 -6.92 1.17 9.57
C ILE A 129 -6.52 0.49 10.89
N PRO A 130 -7.39 0.47 11.92
CA PRO A 130 -7.17 -0.36 13.11
C PRO A 130 -7.00 -1.83 12.71
N ALA A 131 -5.84 -2.41 13.03
CA ALA A 131 -5.42 -3.71 12.51
C ALA A 131 -5.34 -4.81 13.59
N ASP A 132 -5.85 -4.55 14.80
CA ASP A 132 -5.84 -5.51 15.91
C ASP A 132 -6.83 -6.66 15.66
N ASP A 133 -8.06 -6.34 15.27
CA ASP A 133 -9.01 -7.32 14.76
C ASP A 133 -8.84 -7.50 13.24
N LYS A 134 -8.46 -8.71 12.83
CA LYS A 134 -8.23 -9.03 11.42
C LYS A 134 -9.50 -9.04 10.57
N ARG A 135 -10.66 -9.39 11.14
CA ARG A 135 -11.93 -9.43 10.41
C ARG A 135 -12.38 -7.99 10.12
N PHE A 136 -12.36 -7.14 11.13
CA PHE A 136 -12.65 -5.71 11.01
C PHE A 136 -11.73 -5.05 9.98
N MET A 137 -10.41 -5.17 10.17
CA MET A 137 -9.41 -4.61 9.26
C MET A 137 -9.66 -5.01 7.79
N ARG A 138 -9.93 -6.30 7.53
CA ARG A 138 -10.20 -6.80 6.17
C ARG A 138 -11.50 -6.24 5.60
N ALA A 139 -12.57 -6.19 6.40
CA ALA A 139 -13.85 -5.64 5.98
C ALA A 139 -13.73 -4.16 5.63
N THR A 140 -13.05 -3.37 6.47
CA THR A 140 -12.83 -1.94 6.23
C THR A 140 -12.00 -1.68 4.98
N VAL A 141 -10.89 -2.41 4.77
CA VAL A 141 -10.08 -2.27 3.55
C VAL A 141 -10.90 -2.64 2.30
N ALA A 142 -11.64 -3.74 2.35
CA ALA A 142 -12.47 -4.17 1.22
C ALA A 142 -13.55 -3.15 0.89
N GLN A 143 -14.22 -2.60 1.90
CA GLN A 143 -15.22 -1.55 1.75
C GLN A 143 -14.63 -0.31 1.08
N LEU A 144 -13.51 0.20 1.59
CA LEU A 144 -12.85 1.39 1.03
C LEU A 144 -12.41 1.18 -0.42
N ILE A 145 -11.93 -0.01 -0.78
CA ILE A 145 -11.59 -0.34 -2.17
C ILE A 145 -12.85 -0.29 -3.05
N VAL A 146 -13.95 -0.93 -2.64
CA VAL A 146 -15.21 -0.96 -3.40
C VAL A 146 -15.78 0.44 -3.58
N GLU A 147 -15.82 1.23 -2.50
CA GLU A 147 -16.33 2.61 -2.53
C GLU A 147 -15.55 3.47 -3.53
N ASN A 148 -14.21 3.43 -3.47
CA ASN A 148 -13.39 4.24 -4.36
C ASN A 148 -13.42 3.72 -5.82
N LEU A 149 -13.41 2.41 -6.04
CA LEU A 149 -13.53 1.86 -7.41
C LEU A 149 -14.89 2.19 -8.04
N SER A 150 -15.96 2.23 -7.25
CA SER A 150 -17.30 2.58 -7.75
C SER A 150 -17.37 4.01 -8.29
N THR A 151 -16.53 4.93 -7.81
CA THR A 151 -16.46 6.31 -8.33
C THR A 151 -15.94 6.41 -9.77
N LEU A 152 -15.29 5.35 -10.28
CA LEU A 152 -14.74 5.35 -11.64
C LEU A 152 -15.82 5.18 -12.72
N GLY A 153 -17.03 4.76 -12.36
CA GLY A 153 -18.13 4.57 -13.32
C GLY A 153 -17.80 3.54 -14.40
N VAL A 154 -17.08 2.47 -14.05
CA VAL A 154 -16.69 1.43 -15.01
C VAL A 154 -17.91 0.57 -15.35
N GLU A 155 -18.30 0.56 -16.61
CA GLU A 155 -19.36 -0.27 -17.15
C GLU A 155 -18.80 -1.33 -18.12
N PHE A 156 -19.57 -2.40 -18.34
CA PHE A 156 -19.26 -3.33 -19.41
C PHE A 156 -19.38 -2.61 -20.77
N PRO A 157 -18.52 -2.93 -21.76
CA PRO A 157 -18.62 -2.31 -23.08
C PRO A 157 -19.98 -2.59 -23.72
N ASP A 158 -20.62 -1.56 -24.27
CA ASP A 158 -21.77 -1.77 -25.14
C ASP A 158 -21.29 -2.29 -26.50
N ILE A 159 -21.75 -3.47 -26.87
CA ILE A 159 -21.44 -4.12 -28.14
C ILE A 159 -22.31 -3.60 -29.29
N GLY A 160 -23.37 -2.85 -28.99
CA GLY A 160 -24.33 -2.33 -29.98
C GLY A 160 -25.22 -3.41 -30.60
N ASP A 161 -26.31 -2.97 -31.23
CA ASP A 161 -27.36 -3.86 -31.74
C ASP A 161 -26.87 -4.77 -32.88
N ALA A 162 -25.97 -4.27 -33.74
CA ALA A 162 -25.41 -5.04 -34.86
C ALA A 162 -24.63 -6.27 -34.36
N ARG A 163 -23.76 -6.09 -33.34
CA ARG A 163 -23.00 -7.20 -32.75
C ARG A 163 -23.93 -8.15 -31.98
N ARG A 164 -24.97 -7.64 -31.31
CA ARG A 164 -25.98 -8.49 -30.65
C ARG A 164 -26.68 -9.39 -31.66
N ALA A 165 -27.12 -8.83 -32.80
CA ALA A 165 -27.76 -9.60 -33.87
C ALA A 165 -26.81 -10.67 -34.45
N GLU A 166 -25.54 -10.33 -34.68
CA GLU A 166 -24.52 -11.29 -35.13
C GLU A 166 -24.31 -12.43 -34.13
N LEU A 167 -24.26 -12.12 -32.83
CA LEU A 167 -24.09 -13.13 -31.78
C LEU A 167 -25.28 -14.09 -31.70
N GLU A 168 -26.52 -13.63 -31.92
CA GLU A 168 -27.68 -14.53 -31.97
C GLU A 168 -27.63 -15.47 -33.18
N ILE A 169 -27.15 -15.00 -34.34
CA ILE A 169 -26.93 -15.87 -35.51
C ILE A 169 -25.85 -16.93 -35.21
N LEU A 170 -24.72 -16.52 -34.63
CA LEU A 170 -23.63 -17.44 -34.25
C LEU A 170 -24.07 -18.45 -33.17
N LYS A 171 -24.92 -18.04 -32.24
CA LYS A 171 -25.46 -18.92 -31.20
C LYS A 171 -26.36 -20.00 -31.80
N ALA A 172 -27.16 -19.65 -32.81
CA ALA A 172 -28.01 -20.59 -33.52
C ALA A 172 -27.21 -21.58 -34.39
N SER A 173 -26.00 -21.24 -34.84
CA SER A 173 -25.16 -22.16 -35.64
C SER A 173 -24.34 -23.16 -34.81
N ILE A 174 -24.26 -22.95 -33.50
CA ILE A 174 -23.59 -23.85 -32.54
C ILE A 174 -24.61 -24.82 -31.89
N SER A 175 -25.90 -24.53 -32.00
CA SER A 175 -27.01 -25.37 -31.49
C SER A 175 -27.42 -26.40 -32.54
#